data_AF-A0A3E0MN20-F1
#
_entry.id   AF-A0A3E0MN20-F1
#
_cell.length_a   1.000
_cell.length_b   1.000
_cell.length_c   1.000
_cell.angle_alpha   90.00
_cell.angle_beta   90.00
_cell.angle_gamma   90.00
#
_symmetry.space_group_name_H-M   'P 1'
#
loop_
_entity.id
_entity.type
_entity.pdbx_description
1 polymer ?
#
loop_
_entity_poly.entity_id
_entity_poly.type
_entity_poly.pdbx_seq_one_letter_code
_entity_poly.pdbx_strand_id
1 'polypeptide(L)'
;MLALVILAFLVFLFLPKQRRFLLYNAFFTTVSAAIMYGVGFVMEQILAPHQQVRIKVLLGLENDPSGAGYNTLQSLIAIGSGGWTGKGFLNGTQTKLDFVPAQSTDYIFCTVGEEWGFLGTFLLMLAFGLLIGRIIWLAERQKDNFSRFYGYGVASIFFTHWVINIGMTIGLFPTVGIPLPFFSYGGSSLWGFTLLLFIFIKLDGERQNRLS
;
A
#
# COMPACT_ATOMS: atom_id res chain seq x y z
N MET A 1 -9.46 -35.09 -21.57
CA MET A 1 -8.18 -34.33 -21.65
C MET A 1 -7.45 -34.61 -22.96
N LEU A 2 -7.12 -35.87 -23.30
CA LEU A 2 -6.43 -36.25 -24.55
C LEU A 2 -7.10 -35.76 -25.85
N ALA A 3 -8.43 -35.89 -25.97
CA ALA A 3 -9.17 -35.45 -27.16
C ALA A 3 -9.08 -33.94 -27.42
N LEU A 4 -9.02 -33.11 -26.36
CA LEU A 4 -8.88 -31.65 -26.47
C LEU A 4 -7.49 -31.23 -26.93
N VAL A 5 -6.46 -31.95 -26.47
CA VAL A 5 -5.07 -31.72 -26.89
C VAL A 5 -4.89 -32.08 -28.38
N ILE A 6 -5.47 -33.20 -28.81
CA ILE A 6 -5.43 -33.64 -30.22
C ILE A 6 -6.18 -32.64 -31.12
N LEU A 7 -7.36 -32.16 -30.68
CA LEU A 7 -8.12 -31.15 -31.42
C LEU A 7 -7.35 -29.83 -31.55
N ALA A 8 -6.73 -29.34 -30.47
CA ALA A 8 -5.92 -28.12 -30.49
C ALA A 8 -4.70 -28.25 -31.42
N PHE A 9 -4.05 -29.42 -31.43
CA PHE A 9 -2.92 -29.71 -32.30
C PHE A 9 -3.32 -29.77 -33.78
N LEU A 10 -4.47 -30.37 -34.10
CA LEU A 10 -5.01 -30.38 -35.47
C LEU A 10 -5.38 -28.96 -35.95
N VAL A 11 -6.07 -28.17 -35.11
CA VAL A 11 -6.41 -26.76 -35.42
C VAL A 11 -5.15 -25.92 -35.68
N PHE A 12 -4.09 -26.14 -34.89
CA PHE A 12 -2.79 -25.48 -35.08
C PHE A 12 -2.11 -25.85 -36.40
N LEU A 13 -2.20 -27.12 -36.82
CA LEU A 13 -1.64 -27.59 -38.09
C LEU A 13 -2.41 -27.03 -39.29
N PHE A 14 -3.74 -27.02 -39.26
CA PHE A 14 -4.62 -26.66 -40.38
C PHE A 14 -4.84 -25.16 -40.59
N LEU A 15 -4.50 -24.28 -39.63
CA LEU A 15 -4.67 -22.82 -39.75
C LEU A 15 -3.34 -22.04 -39.76
N PRO A 16 -2.46 -22.20 -40.78
CA PRO A 16 -1.13 -21.62 -40.81
C PRO A 16 -1.11 -20.07 -40.76
N LYS A 17 -2.10 -19.40 -41.36
CA LYS A 17 -2.25 -17.93 -41.30
C LYS A 17 -2.56 -17.39 -39.90
N GLN A 18 -3.16 -18.21 -39.03
CA GLN A 18 -3.58 -17.81 -37.68
C GLN A 18 -2.65 -18.36 -36.58
N ARG A 19 -1.60 -19.11 -36.93
CA ARG A 19 -0.66 -19.70 -35.96
C ARG A 19 -0.08 -18.69 -34.97
N ARG A 20 0.31 -17.50 -35.42
CA ARG A 20 0.82 -16.46 -34.50
C ARG A 20 -0.23 -16.02 -33.47
N PHE A 21 -1.48 -15.86 -33.90
CA PHE A 21 -2.59 -15.53 -33.01
C PHE A 21 -2.89 -16.68 -32.02
N LEU A 22 -2.90 -17.93 -32.50
CA LEU A 22 -3.08 -19.10 -31.64
C LEU A 22 -1.93 -19.25 -30.62
N LEU A 23 -0.68 -18.94 -31.01
CA LEU A 23 0.48 -18.97 -30.11
C LEU A 23 0.41 -17.87 -29.03
N TYR A 24 0.01 -16.64 -29.38
CA TYR A 24 -0.17 -15.59 -28.38
C TYR A 24 -1.28 -15.95 -27.39
N ASN A 25 -2.43 -16.44 -27.86
CA ASN A 25 -3.49 -16.88 -26.97
C ASN A 25 -3.07 -18.06 -26.10
N ALA A 26 -2.38 -19.06 -26.68
CA ALA A 26 -1.83 -20.17 -25.92
C ALA A 26 -0.88 -19.67 -24.83
N PHE A 27 0.04 -18.76 -25.16
CA PHE A 27 0.95 -18.15 -24.19
C PHE A 27 0.21 -17.41 -23.07
N PHE A 28 -0.75 -16.54 -23.39
CA PHE A 28 -1.51 -15.81 -22.36
C PHE A 28 -2.33 -16.76 -21.47
N THR A 29 -2.94 -17.80 -22.05
CA THR A 29 -3.70 -18.79 -21.27
C THR A 29 -2.80 -19.65 -20.38
N THR A 30 -1.61 -20.07 -20.85
CA THR A 30 -0.67 -20.83 -20.02
C THR A 30 -0.08 -19.98 -18.91
N VAL A 31 0.27 -18.71 -19.19
CA VAL A 31 0.73 -17.76 -18.17
C VAL A 31 -0.37 -17.52 -17.13
N SER A 32 -1.62 -17.30 -17.55
CA SER A 32 -2.75 -17.11 -16.63
C SER A 32 -2.99 -18.34 -15.75
N ALA A 33 -2.96 -19.55 -16.33
CA ALA A 33 -3.07 -20.79 -15.57
C ALA A 33 -1.91 -20.97 -14.59
N ALA A 34 -0.67 -20.68 -15.02
CA ALA A 34 0.51 -20.75 -14.15
C ALA A 34 0.41 -19.77 -12.96
N ILE A 35 -0.10 -18.56 -13.18
CA ILE A 35 -0.36 -17.60 -12.10
C ILE A 35 -1.43 -18.15 -11.14
N MET A 36 -2.54 -18.67 -11.66
CA MET A 36 -3.63 -19.20 -10.84
C MET A 36 -3.17 -20.34 -9.92
N TYR A 37 -2.44 -21.33 -10.46
CA TYR A 37 -1.89 -22.43 -9.65
C TYR A 37 -0.72 -21.98 -8.77
N GLY A 38 0.10 -21.03 -9.26
CA GLY A 38 1.22 -20.48 -8.53
C GLY A 38 0.80 -19.75 -7.26
N VAL A 39 -0.31 -19.01 -7.28
CA VAL A 39 -0.83 -18.31 -6.09
C VAL A 39 -1.15 -19.30 -4.97
N GLY A 40 -1.82 -20.41 -5.26
CA GLY A 40 -2.12 -21.44 -4.26
C GLY A 40 -0.86 -22.06 -3.66
N PHE A 41 0.11 -22.40 -4.52
CA PHE A 41 1.40 -22.94 -4.08
C PHE A 41 2.17 -21.96 -3.17
N VAL A 42 2.26 -20.69 -3.57
CA VAL A 42 2.93 -19.65 -2.78
C VAL A 42 2.23 -19.48 -1.43
N MET A 43 0.89 -19.43 -1.43
CA MET A 43 0.09 -19.28 -0.22
C MET A 43 0.32 -20.40 0.78
N GLU A 44 0.32 -21.66 0.33
CA GLU A 44 0.36 -22.80 1.24
C GLU A 44 1.78 -23.22 1.63
N GLN A 45 2.73 -23.15 0.68
CA GLN A 45 4.04 -23.78 0.84
C GLN A 45 5.18 -22.79 1.09
N ILE A 46 5.00 -21.50 0.77
CA ILE A 46 6.06 -20.49 0.88
C ILE A 46 5.79 -19.51 2.01
N LEU A 47 4.56 -19.02 2.14
CA LEU A 47 4.23 -18.01 3.16
C LEU A 47 4.24 -18.59 4.57
N ALA A 48 4.75 -17.82 5.52
CA ALA A 48 4.68 -18.17 6.93
C ALA A 48 3.22 -18.19 7.43
N PRO A 49 2.86 -19.02 8.43
CA PRO A 49 1.47 -19.15 8.88
C PRO A 49 0.78 -17.83 9.23
N HIS A 50 1.48 -16.90 9.90
CA HIS A 50 0.93 -15.59 10.25
C HIS A 50 0.64 -14.70 9.02
N GLN A 51 1.42 -14.84 7.94
CA GLN A 51 1.20 -14.11 6.68
C GLN A 51 -0.03 -14.67 5.97
N GLN A 52 -0.17 -16.00 5.96
CA GLN A 52 -1.34 -16.67 5.39
C GLN A 52 -2.63 -16.23 6.10
N VAL A 53 -2.64 -16.22 7.44
CA VAL A 53 -3.82 -15.82 8.23
C VAL A 53 -4.20 -14.37 7.92
N ARG A 54 -3.25 -13.43 7.86
CA ARG A 54 -3.57 -12.01 7.53
C ARG A 54 -4.20 -11.87 6.14
N ILE A 55 -3.76 -12.66 5.16
CA ILE A 55 -4.32 -12.63 3.81
C ILE A 55 -5.70 -13.30 3.77
N LYS A 56 -5.87 -14.44 4.44
CA LYS A 56 -7.16 -15.13 4.53
C LYS A 56 -8.22 -14.28 5.25
N VAL A 57 -7.84 -13.60 6.32
CA VAL A 57 -8.70 -12.65 7.05
C VAL A 57 -9.07 -11.46 6.16
N LEU A 58 -8.11 -10.88 5.43
CA LEU A 58 -8.38 -9.80 4.48
C LEU A 58 -9.37 -10.21 3.38
N LEU A 59 -9.22 -11.42 2.84
CA LEU A 59 -10.09 -11.97 1.78
C LEU A 59 -11.45 -12.47 2.32
N GLY A 60 -11.68 -12.43 3.63
CA GLY A 60 -12.89 -12.98 4.26
C GLY A 60 -12.98 -14.50 4.20
N LEU A 61 -11.87 -15.19 3.91
CA LEU A 61 -11.77 -16.66 3.89
C LEU A 61 -11.66 -17.24 5.31
N GLU A 62 -11.23 -16.44 6.28
CA GLU A 62 -11.03 -16.83 7.67
C GLU A 62 -11.54 -15.72 8.59
N ASN A 63 -12.31 -16.09 9.62
CA ASN A 63 -12.87 -15.14 10.59
C ASN A 63 -12.06 -15.22 11.89
N ASP A 64 -11.11 -14.31 12.04
CA ASP A 64 -10.32 -14.16 13.27
C ASP A 64 -10.43 -12.72 13.83
N PRO A 65 -11.60 -12.36 14.41
CA PRO A 65 -11.86 -11.01 14.91
C PRO A 65 -11.10 -10.71 16.22
N SER A 66 -10.51 -11.72 16.88
CA SER A 66 -9.79 -11.56 18.15
C SER A 66 -8.26 -11.69 18.00
N GLY A 67 -7.78 -12.26 16.91
CA GLY A 67 -6.36 -12.36 16.59
C GLY A 67 -5.94 -11.41 15.47
N ALA A 68 -5.61 -11.94 14.30
CA ALA A 68 -4.99 -11.18 13.21
C ALA A 68 -5.87 -10.06 12.64
N GLY A 69 -7.19 -10.21 12.71
CA GLY A 69 -8.15 -9.21 12.23
C GLY A 69 -8.56 -8.16 13.26
N TYR A 70 -8.19 -8.34 14.53
CA TYR A 70 -8.69 -7.50 15.63
C TYR A 70 -8.38 -6.01 15.42
N ASN A 71 -7.11 -5.67 15.15
CA ASN A 71 -6.70 -4.28 14.97
C ASN A 71 -7.40 -3.62 13.78
N THR A 72 -7.55 -4.34 12.66
CA THR A 72 -8.23 -3.84 11.45
C THR A 72 -9.73 -3.65 11.69
N LEU A 73 -10.36 -4.57 12.41
CA LEU A 73 -11.78 -4.46 12.74
C LEU A 73 -12.02 -3.26 13.66
N GLN A 74 -11.21 -3.11 14.71
CA GLN A 74 -11.33 -1.99 15.64
C GLN A 74 -10.98 -0.65 14.98
N SER A 75 -10.00 -0.61 14.07
CA SER A 75 -9.70 0.61 13.32
C SER A 75 -10.86 1.01 12.41
N LEU A 76 -11.53 0.05 11.77
CA LEU A 76 -12.72 0.31 10.95
C LEU A 76 -13.87 0.86 11.80
N ILE A 77 -14.12 0.28 12.98
CA ILE A 77 -15.15 0.77 13.92
C ILE A 77 -14.82 2.18 14.39
N ALA A 78 -13.56 2.45 14.74
CA ALA A 78 -13.09 3.78 15.18
C ALA A 78 -13.36 4.84 14.09
N ILE A 79 -12.89 4.59 12.86
CA ILE A 79 -13.10 5.48 11.71
C ILE A 79 -14.60 5.68 11.44
N GLY A 80 -15.37 4.59 11.41
CA GLY A 80 -16.82 4.64 11.18
C GLY A 80 -17.57 5.45 12.25
N SER A 81 -17.09 5.44 13.48
CA SER A 81 -17.72 6.16 14.60
C SER A 81 -17.44 7.67 14.61
N GLY A 82 -16.45 8.15 13.85
CA GLY A 82 -16.11 9.58 13.78
C GLY A 82 -17.08 10.43 12.96
N GLY A 83 -17.86 9.83 12.06
CA GLY A 83 -18.80 10.58 11.21
C GLY A 83 -18.12 11.70 10.38
N TRP A 84 -18.83 12.79 10.12
CA TRP A 84 -18.32 13.87 9.26
C TRP A 84 -17.27 14.77 9.95
N THR A 85 -17.50 15.13 11.21
CA THR A 85 -16.71 16.13 11.95
C THR A 85 -15.84 15.55 13.07
N GLY A 86 -15.97 14.26 13.35
CA GLY A 86 -15.25 13.60 14.43
C GLY A 86 -15.95 13.74 15.79
N LYS A 87 -15.42 13.02 16.79
CA LYS A 87 -15.85 13.10 18.20
C LYS A 87 -15.17 14.23 18.98
N GLY A 88 -14.16 14.87 18.39
CA GLY A 88 -13.32 15.88 19.04
C GLY A 88 -12.01 15.31 19.56
N PHE A 89 -11.01 16.18 19.66
CA PHE A 89 -9.65 15.83 20.10
C PHE A 89 -9.65 15.17 21.49
N LEU A 90 -9.00 14.00 21.61
CA LEU A 90 -8.94 13.18 22.83
C LEU A 90 -10.29 12.68 23.37
N ASN A 91 -11.34 12.73 22.56
CA ASN A 91 -12.68 12.21 22.88
C ASN A 91 -13.03 10.94 22.08
N GLY A 92 -12.07 10.36 21.36
CA GLY A 92 -12.25 9.06 20.70
C GLY A 92 -12.54 7.97 21.73
N THR A 93 -13.58 7.19 21.51
CA THR A 93 -13.99 6.12 22.44
C THR A 93 -13.21 4.84 22.18
N GLN A 94 -12.94 4.53 20.91
CA GLN A 94 -12.18 3.34 20.55
C GLN A 94 -10.69 3.57 20.80
N THR A 95 -10.23 4.78 20.52
CA THR A 95 -8.83 5.14 20.71
C THR A 95 -8.47 5.30 22.19
N LYS A 96 -9.25 6.06 22.95
CA LYS A 96 -8.93 6.33 24.38
C LYS A 96 -8.98 5.10 25.27
N LEU A 97 -9.77 4.09 24.90
CA LEU A 97 -9.88 2.84 25.66
C LEU A 97 -8.86 1.79 25.19
N ASP A 98 -7.87 2.17 24.37
CA ASP A 98 -6.80 1.31 23.85
C ASP A 98 -7.33 0.04 23.15
N PHE A 99 -8.53 0.11 22.56
CA PHE A 99 -9.09 -1.01 21.80
C PHE A 99 -8.27 -1.31 20.54
N VAL A 100 -7.48 -0.35 20.06
CA VAL A 100 -6.46 -0.54 19.02
C VAL A 100 -5.08 -0.31 19.65
N PRO A 101 -4.36 -1.34 20.11
CA PRO A 101 -3.06 -1.17 20.79
C PRO A 101 -2.01 -0.41 19.96
N ALA A 102 -2.06 -0.54 18.63
CA ALA A 102 -1.12 0.10 17.70
C ALA A 102 -1.62 1.47 17.17
N GLN A 103 -2.60 2.08 17.82
CA GLN A 103 -3.21 3.35 17.42
C GLN A 103 -2.26 4.56 17.40
N SER A 104 -1.18 4.53 18.18
CA SER A 104 -0.20 5.62 18.20
C SER A 104 0.87 5.43 17.12
N THR A 105 1.06 4.20 16.64
CA THR A 105 2.07 3.83 15.66
C THR A 105 1.41 3.57 14.30
N ASP A 106 1.17 2.31 13.96
CA ASP A 106 0.81 1.86 12.61
C ASP A 106 -0.67 2.09 12.28
N TYR A 107 -1.50 2.38 13.28
CA TYR A 107 -2.94 2.64 13.13
C TYR A 107 -3.33 4.08 13.43
N ILE A 108 -2.39 5.03 13.45
CA ILE A 108 -2.68 6.44 13.77
C ILE A 108 -3.77 7.07 12.90
N PHE A 109 -3.95 6.58 11.67
CA PHE A 109 -5.02 7.05 10.80
C PHE A 109 -6.42 6.80 11.38
N CYS A 110 -6.64 5.72 12.13
CA CYS A 110 -7.95 5.46 12.75
C CYS A 110 -8.27 6.46 13.86
N THR A 111 -7.24 6.94 14.57
CA THR A 111 -7.38 8.00 15.57
C THR A 111 -7.80 9.32 14.94
N VAL A 112 -7.21 9.67 13.80
CA VAL A 112 -7.62 10.86 13.04
C VAL A 112 -9.05 10.71 12.53
N GLY A 113 -9.42 9.52 12.05
CA GLY A 113 -10.78 9.21 11.62
C GLY A 113 -11.82 9.32 12.72
N GLU A 114 -11.51 8.84 13.93
CA GLU A 114 -12.43 8.92 15.05
C GLU A 114 -12.55 10.34 15.62
N GLU A 115 -11.43 11.02 15.82
CA GLU A 115 -11.39 12.32 16.52
C GLU A 115 -11.77 13.50 15.61
N TRP A 116 -11.35 13.48 14.34
CA TRP A 116 -11.54 14.57 13.39
C TRP A 116 -12.49 14.21 12.23
N GLY A 117 -12.98 12.97 12.21
CA GLY A 117 -13.98 12.52 11.25
C GLY A 117 -13.48 12.47 9.81
N PHE A 118 -14.44 12.47 8.90
CA PHE A 118 -14.19 12.53 7.46
C PHE A 118 -13.40 13.79 7.07
N LEU A 119 -13.71 14.95 7.65
CA LEU A 119 -13.03 16.19 7.28
C LEU A 119 -11.54 16.16 7.64
N GLY A 120 -11.20 15.68 8.84
CA GLY A 120 -9.80 15.57 9.27
C GLY A 120 -9.01 14.55 8.46
N THR A 121 -9.59 13.37 8.21
CA THR A 121 -8.94 12.34 7.39
C THR A 121 -8.75 12.81 5.94
N PHE A 122 -9.73 13.50 5.37
CA PHE A 122 -9.62 14.10 4.03
C PHE A 122 -8.50 15.16 3.98
N LEU A 123 -8.44 16.07 4.96
CA LEU A 123 -7.38 17.09 5.02
C LEU A 123 -6.00 16.47 5.17
N LEU A 124 -5.87 15.41 5.99
CA LEU A 124 -4.62 14.67 6.13
C LEU A 124 -4.20 14.04 4.80
N MET A 125 -5.13 13.35 4.11
CA MET A 125 -4.88 12.76 2.80
C MET A 125 -4.47 13.82 1.77
N LEU A 126 -5.16 14.96 1.76
CA LEU A 126 -4.84 16.09 0.88
C LEU A 126 -3.43 16.63 1.16
N ALA A 127 -3.06 16.80 2.44
CA ALA A 127 -1.75 17.29 2.85
C ALA A 127 -0.62 16.37 2.37
N PHE A 128 -0.76 15.05 2.51
CA PHE A 128 0.19 14.08 1.96
C PHE A 128 0.24 14.12 0.44
N GLY A 129 -0.92 14.19 -0.23
CA GLY A 129 -0.98 14.31 -1.69
C GLY A 129 -0.26 15.55 -2.21
N LEU A 130 -0.45 16.70 -1.55
CA LEU A 130 0.24 17.95 -1.87
C LEU A 130 1.75 17.86 -1.60
N LEU A 131 2.16 17.26 -0.48
CA LEU A 131 3.57 17.06 -0.14
C LEU A 131 4.27 16.19 -1.20
N ILE A 132 3.69 15.04 -1.54
CA ILE A 132 4.25 14.11 -2.54
C ILE A 132 4.27 14.79 -3.92
N GLY A 133 3.18 15.45 -4.32
CA GLY A 133 3.10 16.19 -5.57
C GLY A 133 4.16 17.31 -5.65
N ARG A 134 4.42 17.99 -4.54
CA ARG A 134 5.47 19.02 -4.45
C ARG A 134 6.86 18.43 -4.61
N ILE A 135 7.14 17.29 -3.99
CA ILE A 135 8.43 16.59 -4.10
C ILE A 135 8.67 16.16 -5.55
N ILE A 136 7.67 15.58 -6.22
CA ILE A 136 7.76 15.19 -7.64
C ILE A 136 8.01 16.41 -8.52
N TRP A 137 7.29 17.51 -8.31
CA TRP A 137 7.50 18.74 -9.07
C TRP A 137 8.91 19.30 -8.90
N LEU A 138 9.47 19.27 -7.68
CA LEU A 138 10.85 19.67 -7.42
C LEU A 138 11.87 18.71 -8.05
N ALA A 139 11.55 17.41 -8.09
CA ALA A 139 12.41 16.38 -8.69
C ALA A 139 12.53 16.58 -10.20
N GLU A 140 11.40 16.84 -10.88
CA GLU A 140 11.35 17.16 -12.32
C GLU A 140 12.17 18.40 -12.69
N ARG A 141 12.26 19.37 -11.77
CA ARG A 141 13.01 20.61 -11.97
C ARG A 141 14.52 20.42 -11.79
N GLN A 142 14.98 19.31 -11.21
CA GLN A 142 16.40 19.05 -11.04
C GLN A 142 17.09 18.93 -12.39
N LYS A 143 18.24 19.58 -12.51
CA LYS A 143 19.06 19.52 -13.72
C LYS A 143 19.99 18.30 -13.74
N ASP A 144 20.36 17.80 -12.56
CA ASP A 144 21.18 16.61 -12.38
C ASP A 144 20.31 15.35 -12.27
N ASN A 145 20.70 14.29 -12.98
CA ASN A 145 19.97 13.01 -13.00
C ASN A 145 19.94 12.36 -11.62
N PHE A 146 21.04 12.44 -10.86
CA PHE A 146 21.09 11.84 -9.52
C PHE A 146 20.09 12.51 -8.57
N SER A 147 20.09 13.84 -8.47
CA SER A 147 19.12 14.57 -7.64
C SER A 147 17.67 14.30 -8.05
N ARG A 148 17.42 14.17 -9.35
CA ARG A 148 16.10 13.83 -9.89
C ARG A 148 15.63 12.43 -9.45
N PHE A 149 16.46 11.41 -9.63
CA PHE A 149 16.13 10.04 -9.20
C PHE A 149 15.99 9.93 -7.69
N TYR A 150 16.82 10.64 -6.92
CA TYR A 150 16.68 10.72 -5.47
C TYR A 150 15.30 11.27 -5.06
N GLY A 151 14.87 12.37 -5.69
CA GLY A 151 13.55 12.96 -5.46
C GLY A 151 12.38 12.02 -5.74
N TYR A 152 12.45 11.23 -6.82
CA TYR A 152 11.45 10.19 -7.08
C TYR A 152 11.49 9.07 -6.04
N GLY A 153 12.68 8.66 -5.58
CA GLY A 153 12.82 7.69 -4.49
C GLY A 153 12.15 8.18 -3.22
N VAL A 154 12.38 9.44 -2.84
CA VAL A 154 11.75 10.10 -1.70
C VAL A 154 10.22 10.09 -1.82
N ALA A 155 9.70 10.54 -2.98
CA ALA A 155 8.27 10.55 -3.25
C ALA A 155 7.66 9.14 -3.18
N SER A 156 8.35 8.14 -3.74
CA SER A 156 7.90 6.74 -3.76
C SER A 156 7.84 6.14 -2.35
N ILE A 157 8.81 6.43 -1.50
CA ILE A 157 8.83 5.97 -0.11
C ILE A 157 7.65 6.56 0.66
N PHE A 158 7.43 7.88 0.56
CA PHE A 158 6.30 8.54 1.22
C PHE A 158 4.95 8.02 0.69
N PHE A 159 4.81 7.88 -0.62
CA PHE A 159 3.61 7.34 -1.25
C PHE A 159 3.30 5.93 -0.76
N THR A 160 4.31 5.06 -0.72
CA THR A 160 4.14 3.66 -0.27
C THR A 160 3.70 3.60 1.19
N HIS A 161 4.32 4.37 2.08
CA HIS A 161 3.93 4.39 3.49
C HIS A 161 2.53 4.98 3.67
N TRP A 162 2.20 6.06 2.95
CA TRP A 162 0.89 6.69 3.00
C TRP A 162 -0.23 5.75 2.52
N VAL A 163 -0.07 5.13 1.35
CA VAL A 163 -1.08 4.22 0.78
C VAL A 163 -1.23 2.94 1.59
N ILE A 164 -0.11 2.31 2.00
CA ILE A 164 -0.18 1.06 2.78
C ILE A 164 -0.76 1.34 4.17
N ASN A 165 -0.34 2.40 4.86
CA ASN A 165 -0.84 2.72 6.20
C ASN A 165 -2.36 2.96 6.18
N ILE A 166 -2.84 3.83 5.28
CA ILE A 166 -4.28 4.06 5.14
C ILE A 166 -4.97 2.75 4.74
N GLY A 167 -4.45 2.08 3.71
CA GLY A 167 -5.00 0.83 3.19
C GLY A 167 -5.15 -0.27 4.23
N MET A 168 -4.19 -0.45 5.14
CA MET A 168 -4.31 -1.43 6.22
C MET A 168 -5.34 -1.02 7.30
N THR A 169 -5.49 0.28 7.58
CA THR A 169 -6.46 0.76 8.58
C THR A 169 -7.92 0.66 8.13
N ILE A 170 -8.18 0.72 6.82
CA ILE A 170 -9.53 0.53 6.24
C ILE A 170 -9.76 -0.90 5.71
N GLY A 171 -8.80 -1.81 5.90
CA GLY A 171 -8.94 -3.22 5.50
C GLY A 171 -8.83 -3.50 4.01
N LEU A 172 -8.11 -2.66 3.24
CA LEU A 172 -7.78 -2.92 1.83
C LEU A 172 -6.46 -3.68 1.65
N PHE A 173 -5.54 -3.58 2.60
CA PHE A 173 -4.25 -4.28 2.60
C PHE A 173 -4.09 -5.11 3.88
N PRO A 174 -3.32 -6.21 3.84
CA PRO A 174 -3.01 -6.95 5.05
C PRO A 174 -2.20 -6.05 5.99
N THR A 175 -2.29 -6.32 7.29
CA THR A 175 -1.60 -5.53 8.30
C THR A 175 -0.10 -5.80 8.20
N VAL A 176 0.71 -4.77 7.93
CA VAL A 176 2.18 -4.92 7.77
C VAL A 176 2.96 -4.22 8.89
N GLY A 177 2.36 -3.21 9.52
CA GLY A 177 3.00 -2.45 10.60
C GLY A 177 3.96 -1.40 10.06
N ILE A 178 3.45 -0.52 9.19
CA ILE A 178 4.25 0.54 8.57
C ILE A 178 3.76 1.89 9.11
N PRO A 179 4.65 2.74 9.66
CA PRO A 179 4.26 4.02 10.21
C PRO A 179 3.90 5.03 9.11
N LEU A 180 2.92 5.88 9.39
CA LEU A 180 2.58 7.05 8.60
C LEU A 180 3.67 8.13 8.80
N PRO A 181 4.34 8.62 7.73
CA PRO A 181 5.46 9.55 7.88
C PRO A 181 5.08 10.82 8.64
N PHE A 182 5.91 11.27 9.59
CA PHE A 182 5.68 12.48 10.41
C PHE A 182 4.47 12.49 11.35
N PHE A 183 3.56 11.51 11.25
CA PHE A 183 2.33 11.47 12.05
C PHE A 183 2.36 10.33 13.09
N SER A 184 2.81 9.15 12.68
CA SER A 184 2.93 8.00 13.57
C SER A 184 4.03 8.21 14.60
N TYR A 185 3.78 7.72 15.82
CA TYR A 185 4.78 7.67 16.87
C TYR A 185 5.89 6.68 16.49
N GLY A 186 7.12 7.17 16.42
CA GLY A 186 8.29 6.37 16.12
C GLY A 186 9.52 7.25 15.98
N GLY A 187 10.44 7.17 16.95
CA GLY A 187 11.64 8.02 16.94
C GLY A 187 12.51 7.78 15.70
N SER A 188 12.84 6.50 15.43
CA SER A 188 13.70 6.14 14.30
C SER A 188 13.06 6.44 12.95
N SER A 189 11.76 6.21 12.79
CA SER A 189 11.04 6.52 11.55
C SER A 189 10.98 8.04 11.31
N LEU A 190 10.71 8.82 12.36
CA LEU A 190 10.74 10.28 12.30
C LEU A 190 12.10 10.79 11.81
N TRP A 191 13.19 10.30 12.42
CA TRP A 191 14.55 10.66 12.00
C TRP A 191 14.82 10.23 10.55
N GLY A 192 14.43 9.02 10.16
CA GLY A 192 14.61 8.50 8.81
C GLY A 192 13.92 9.36 7.75
N PHE A 193 12.63 9.66 7.92
CA PHE A 193 11.88 10.49 6.99
C PHE A 193 12.37 11.93 6.96
N THR A 194 12.78 12.48 8.11
CA THR A 194 13.34 13.83 8.18
C THR A 194 14.66 13.90 7.43
N LEU A 195 15.61 13.01 7.68
CA LEU A 195 16.89 13.00 6.97
C LEU A 195 16.69 12.84 5.46
N LEU A 196 15.83 11.90 5.07
CA LEU A 196 15.51 11.61 3.68
C LEU A 196 14.91 12.84 2.96
N LEU A 197 13.98 13.55 3.61
CA LEU A 197 13.41 14.78 3.05
C LEU A 197 14.42 15.93 2.99
N PHE A 198 15.21 16.14 4.06
CA PHE A 198 16.16 17.25 4.15
C PHE A 198 17.35 17.07 3.20
N ILE A 199 17.80 15.84 2.95
CA ILE A 199 18.80 15.57 1.90
C ILE A 199 18.26 16.03 0.54
N PHE A 200 17.01 15.72 0.21
CA PHE A 200 16.41 16.17 -1.05
C PHE A 200 16.29 17.70 -1.11
N ILE A 201 15.89 18.36 -0.02
CA ILE A 201 15.83 19.82 0.05
C ILE A 201 17.21 20.44 -0.16
N LYS A 202 18.27 19.86 0.42
CA LYS A 202 19.65 20.31 0.19
C LYS A 202 20.03 20.19 -1.29
N LEU A 203 19.70 19.06 -1.93
CA LEU A 203 19.97 18.85 -3.35
C LEU A 203 19.24 19.86 -4.25
N ASP A 204 17.98 20.20 -3.94
CA ASP A 204 17.25 21.25 -4.67
C ASP A 204 17.86 22.64 -4.44
N GLY A 205 18.36 22.92 -3.23
CA GLY A 205 19.05 24.17 -2.91
C GLY A 205 20.34 24.37 -3.72
N GLU A 206 21.10 23.30 -3.95
CA GLU A 206 22.35 23.32 -4.74
C GLU A 206 22.12 23.27 -6.26
N ARG A 207 20.87 23.20 -6.72
CA ARG A 207 20.51 22.96 -8.13
C ARG A 207 21.17 23.92 -9.12
N GLN A 208 21.39 25.18 -8.75
CA GLN A 208 22.03 26.17 -9.64
C GLN A 208 23.55 25.99 -9.73
N ASN A 209 24.19 25.51 -8.66
CA ASN A 209 25.65 25.44 -8.54
C ASN A 209 26.25 24.16 -9.12
N ARG A 210 25.45 23.10 -9.31
CA ARG A 210 25.95 21.79 -9.78
C ARG A 210 26.28 21.71 -11.27
N LEU A 211 25.98 22.75 -12.04
CA LEU A 211 26.21 22.81 -13.49
C LEU A 211 26.97 24.07 -13.95
N SER A 212 27.49 24.83 -12.99
CA SER A 212 28.50 25.87 -13.21
C SER A 212 29.88 25.31 -12.92
#